data_AF-A0A452RVZ1-F1
#
_entry.id   AF-A0A452RVZ1-F1
#
_cell.length_a   1.000
_cell.length_b   1.000
_cell.length_c   1.000
_cell.angle_alpha   90.00
_cell.angle_beta   90.00
_cell.angle_gamma   90.00
#
_symmetry.space_group_name_H-M   'P 1'
#
loop_
_entity.id
_entity.type
_entity.pdbx_description
1 polymer ?
#
loop_
_entity_poly.entity_id
_entity_poly.type
_entity_poly.pdbx_seq_one_letter_code
_entity_poly.pdbx_strand_id
1 'polypeptide(L)' 'MKSRPTKQKLKQRGILKERVFGCDLGEHLLNSGFEVPQVLQSCTAFIERYGIVDGIYRLSGVASNIQRLR' A
#
# COMPACT_ATOMS: atom_id res chain seq x y z
N MET A 1 25.06 10.86 -23.53
CA MET A 1 23.67 10.57 -23.11
C MET A 1 23.69 10.19 -21.62
N LYS A 2 22.91 10.83 -20.75
CA LYS A 2 22.87 10.46 -19.32
C LYS A 2 22.03 9.19 -19.15
N SER A 3 22.60 8.13 -18.58
CA SER A 3 21.90 6.86 -18.35
C SER A 3 20.83 7.00 -17.28
N ARG A 4 19.72 6.25 -17.41
CA ARG A 4 18.66 6.21 -16.39
C ARG A 4 19.26 5.66 -15.08
N PRO A 5 19.13 6.35 -13.93
CA PRO A 5 19.66 5.88 -12.66
C PRO A 5 19.00 4.57 -12.21
N THR A 6 19.75 3.75 -11.47
CA THR A 6 19.22 2.50 -10.88
C THR A 6 18.20 2.78 -9.78
N LYS A 7 17.26 1.83 -9.56
CA LYS A 7 16.26 1.89 -8.49
C LYS A 7 16.89 2.19 -7.12
N GLN A 8 18.04 1.58 -6.84
CA GLN A 8 18.78 1.73 -5.58
C GLN A 8 19.32 3.16 -5.40
N LYS A 9 19.88 3.77 -6.45
CA LYS A 9 20.31 5.18 -6.44
C LYS A 9 19.13 6.15 -6.28
N LEU A 10 17.96 5.81 -6.85
CA LEU A 10 16.75 6.62 -6.67
C LEU A 10 16.18 6.52 -5.24
N LYS A 11 16.25 5.34 -4.61
CA LYS A 11 15.91 5.15 -3.18
C LYS A 11 16.85 5.93 -2.26
N GLN A 12 18.17 5.79 -2.43
CA GLN A 12 19.16 6.53 -1.62
C GLN A 12 19.00 8.05 -1.70
N ARG A 13 18.57 8.56 -2.87
CA ARG A 13 18.31 9.99 -3.07
C ARG A 13 16.93 10.45 -2.58
N GLY A 14 16.14 9.55 -1.99
CA GLY A 14 14.77 9.84 -1.55
C GLY A 14 13.77 10.13 -2.69
N ILE A 15 14.18 9.97 -3.95
CA ILE A 15 13.33 10.21 -5.13
C ILE A 15 12.29 9.10 -5.26
N LEU A 16 12.68 7.86 -4.97
CA LEU A 16 11.76 6.73 -4.93
C LEU A 16 11.24 6.56 -3.50
N LYS A 17 10.02 7.04 -3.26
CA LYS A 17 9.30 6.77 -2.01
C LYS A 17 9.03 5.28 -1.86
N GLU A 18 8.99 4.83 -0.61
CA GLU A 18 8.54 3.48 -0.29
C GLU A 18 7.14 3.26 -0.85
N ARG A 19 6.94 2.12 -1.52
CA ARG A 19 5.66 1.76 -2.10
C ARG A 19 4.95 0.86 -1.13
N VAL A 20 3.72 1.18 -0.77
CA VAL A 20 2.83 0.28 -0.02
C VAL A 20 2.22 -0.74 -0.98
N PHE A 21 1.73 -0.30 -2.15
CA PHE A 21 1.06 -1.17 -3.12
C PHE A 21 1.99 -1.66 -4.23
N GLY A 22 1.91 -2.96 -4.53
CA GLY A 22 2.68 -3.62 -5.60
C GLY A 22 4.17 -3.74 -5.31
N CYS A 23 4.55 -3.81 -4.04
CA CYS A 23 5.89 -4.13 -3.57
C CYS A 23 5.96 -5.59 -3.05
N ASP A 24 7.17 -6.06 -2.79
CA ASP A 24 7.36 -7.31 -2.06
C ASP A 24 6.97 -7.14 -0.58
N LEU A 25 6.20 -8.09 -0.05
CA LEU A 25 5.70 -8.02 1.32
C LEU A 25 6.85 -8.07 2.34
N GLY A 26 7.84 -8.95 2.15
CA GLY A 26 8.97 -9.08 3.07
C GLY A 26 9.81 -7.81 3.11
N GLU A 27 10.08 -7.20 1.96
CA GLU A 27 10.77 -5.90 1.88
C GLU A 27 9.97 -4.80 2.60
N HIS A 28 8.65 -4.75 2.44
CA HIS A 28 7.82 -3.75 3.10
C HIS A 28 7.76 -3.92 4.62
N LEU A 29 7.61 -5.16 5.12
CA LEU A 29 7.62 -5.44 6.54
C LEU A 29 8.99 -5.12 7.16
N LEU A 30 10.08 -5.49 6.48
CA LEU A 30 11.45 -5.17 6.91
C LEU A 30 11.70 -3.66 6.99
N ASN A 31 11.26 -2.90 5.98
CA ASN A 31 11.45 -1.44 5.95
C ASN A 31 10.58 -0.70 6.97
N SER A 32 9.34 -1.17 7.16
CA SER A 32 8.38 -0.51 8.05
C SER A 32 8.52 -0.91 9.51
N GLY A 33 9.16 -2.06 9.80
CA GLY A 33 9.36 -2.58 11.14
C GLY A 33 8.10 -3.16 11.79
N PHE A 34 7.02 -3.34 11.02
CA PHE A 34 5.78 -3.95 11.50
C PHE A 34 5.70 -5.42 11.07
N GLU A 35 4.95 -6.23 11.83
CA GLU A 35 4.65 -7.61 11.46
C GLU A 35 3.48 -7.72 10.47
N VAL A 36 2.63 -6.68 10.42
CA VAL A 36 1.46 -6.58 9.52
C VAL A 36 1.43 -5.19 8.89
N PRO A 37 1.24 -5.06 7.56
CA PRO A 37 1.13 -3.75 6.91
C PRO A 37 0.05 -2.88 7.54
N GLN A 38 0.37 -1.62 7.84
CA GLN A 38 -0.54 -0.69 8.51
C GLN A 38 -1.85 -0.45 7.73
N VAL A 39 -1.80 -0.51 6.39
CA VAL A 39 -2.99 -0.40 5.54
C VAL A 39 -3.99 -1.52 5.81
N LEU A 40 -3.52 -2.75 6.05
CA LEU A 40 -4.38 -3.88 6.38
C LEU A 40 -5.01 -3.69 7.75
N GLN A 41 -4.23 -3.30 8.75
CA GLN A 41 -4.75 -3.02 10.10
C GLN A 41 -5.84 -1.94 10.07
N SER A 42 -5.59 -0.86 9.35
CA SER A 42 -6.51 0.29 9.25
C SER A 42 -7.80 -0.08 8.52
N CYS A 43 -7.70 -0.75 7.37
CA CYS A 43 -8.87 -1.18 6.61
C CYS A 43 -9.70 -2.21 7.36
N THR A 44 -9.07 -3.20 8.00
CA THR A 44 -9.77 -4.22 8.78
C THR A 44 -10.50 -3.60 9.96
N ALA A 45 -9.85 -2.75 10.76
CA ALA A 45 -10.50 -2.08 11.88
C ALA A 45 -11.69 -1.21 11.46
N PHE A 46 -11.59 -0.52 10.31
CA PHE A 46 -12.70 0.25 9.76
C PHE A 46 -13.86 -0.64 9.33
N ILE A 47 -13.57 -1.75 8.65
CA ILE A 47 -14.58 -2.70 8.19
C ILE A 47 -15.28 -3.39 9.37
N GLU A 48 -14.54 -3.82 10.39
CA GLU A 48 -15.12 -4.44 11.59
C GLU A 48 -16.08 -3.49 12.30
N ARG A 49 -15.75 -2.18 12.32
CA ARG A 49 -16.58 -1.18 12.99
C ARG A 49 -17.79 -0.72 12.16
N TYR A 50 -17.64 -0.58 10.85
CA TYR A 50 -18.62 0.12 10.00
C TYR A 50 -19.08 -0.66 8.77
N GLY A 51 -18.33 -1.68 8.37
CA GLY A 51 -18.45 -2.32 7.06
C GLY A 51 -19.24 -3.62 7.04
N ILE A 52 -19.64 -4.17 8.19
CA ILE A 52 -20.39 -5.44 8.27
C ILE A 52 -21.82 -5.24 7.74
N VAL A 53 -21.96 -5.36 6.41
CA VAL A 53 -23.19 -5.17 5.64
C VAL A 53 -23.34 -6.27 4.60
N ASP A 54 -24.55 -6.41 4.03
CA ASP A 54 -24.82 -7.39 2.98
C ASP A 54 -23.92 -7.20 1.76
N GLY A 55 -23.25 -8.27 1.36
CA GLY A 55 -22.36 -8.26 0.21
C GLY A 55 -21.01 -7.56 0.45
N ILE A 56 -20.61 -7.36 1.71
CA ILE A 56 -19.24 -6.98 2.07
C ILE A 56 -18.21 -7.87 1.35
N TYR A 57 -17.12 -7.27 0.88
CA TYR A 57 -16.08 -7.88 0.02
C TYR A 57 -16.52 -8.36 -1.37
N ARG A 58 -17.83 -8.42 -1.67
CA ARG A 58 -18.36 -8.84 -2.97
C ARG A 58 -18.78 -7.66 -3.85
N LEU A 59 -19.44 -6.66 -3.27
CA LEU A 59 -19.89 -5.48 -4.00
C LEU A 59 -18.70 -4.56 -4.33
N SER A 60 -18.61 -4.14 -5.58
CA SER A 60 -17.55 -3.26 -6.05
C SER A 60 -17.68 -1.85 -5.49
N GLY A 61 -16.58 -1.32 -4.94
CA GLY A 61 -16.46 0.09 -4.59
C GLY A 61 -16.22 0.98 -5.82
N VAL A 62 -16.24 2.30 -5.60
CA VAL A 62 -15.97 3.29 -6.65
C VAL A 62 -14.49 3.31 -7.00
N ALA A 63 -14.14 2.96 -8.24
CA ALA A 63 -12.74 2.80 -8.68
C ALA A 63 -11.88 4.06 -8.50
N SER A 64 -12.42 5.25 -8.75
CA SER A 64 -11.70 6.52 -8.58
C SER A 64 -11.35 6.81 -7.12
N ASN A 65 -12.22 6.43 -6.18
CA ASN A 65 -11.94 6.56 -4.75
C ASN A 65 -10.83 5.60 -4.32
N ILE A 66 -10.83 4.36 -4.86
CA ILE A 66 -9.79 3.36 -4.59
C ILE A 66 -8.43 3.83 -5.13
N GLN A 67 -8.38 4.40 -6.33
CA GLN A 67 -7.13 4.95 -6.88
C GLN A 67 -6.59 6.13 -6.09
N ARG A 68 -7.44 6.94 -5.46
CA ARG A 68 -7.02 8.06 -4.60
C ARG A 68 -6.51 7.60 -3.24
N LEU A 69 -7.00 6.46 -2.74
CA LEU A 69 -6.54 5.86 -1.48
C LEU A 69 -5.17 5.18 -1.65
N ARG A 70 -4.88 4.70 -2.85
CA ARG A 70 -3.66 4.01 -3.24
C ARG A 70 -2.45 4.95 -3.37
#